data_AF-A0A934L9Y1-F1
#
_entry.id   AF-A0A934L9Y1-F1
#
_cell.length_a   1.000
_cell.length_b   1.000
_cell.length_c   1.000
_cell.angle_alpha   90.00
_cell.angle_beta   90.00
_cell.angle_gamma   90.00
#
_symmetry.space_group_name_H-M   'P 1'
#
loop_
_entity.id
_entity.type
_entity.pdbx_description
1 polymer ?
#
loop_
_entity_poly.entity_id
_entity_poly.type
_entity_poly.pdbx_seq_one_letter_code
_entity_poly.pdbx_strand_id
1 'polypeptide(L)' 'AVMERLARGDNVDPSLYYFRTVMRFETADPSVDWLNRILALARGQREANAVRLDVYEVT' A
#
# COMPACT_ATOMS: atom_id res chain seq x y z
N ALA A 1 3.56 -20.89 7.23
CA ALA A 1 4.90 -20.58 6.66
C ALA A 1 5.12 -19.09 6.33
N VAL A 2 4.55 -18.52 5.25
CA VAL A 2 4.80 -17.11 4.86
C VAL A 2 4.26 -16.11 5.89
N MET A 3 3.04 -16.30 6.36
CA MET A 3 2.42 -15.42 7.36
C MET A 3 3.12 -15.46 8.72
N GLU A 4 3.68 -16.60 9.11
CA GLU A 4 4.47 -16.71 10.35
C GLU A 4 5.80 -15.96 10.25
N ARG A 5 6.48 -16.04 9.10
CA ARG A 5 7.69 -15.25 8.82
C ARG A 5 7.38 -13.76 8.91
N LEU A 6 6.27 -13.32 8.30
CA LEU A 6 5.78 -11.95 8.41
C LEU A 6 5.45 -11.55 9.85
N ALA A 7 4.85 -12.44 10.64
CA ALA A 7 4.52 -12.16 12.04
C ALA A 7 5.76 -12.02 12.94
N ARG A 8 6.86 -12.69 12.59
CA ARG A 8 8.17 -12.52 13.25
C ARG A 8 8.94 -11.28 12.79
N GLY A 9 8.44 -10.58 11.77
CA GLY A 9 9.14 -9.43 11.17
C GLY A 9 10.27 -9.82 10.22
N ASP A 10 10.34 -11.08 9.79
CA ASP A 10 11.30 -11.52 8.77
C ASP A 10 11.04 -10.74 7.47
N ASN A 11 12.10 -10.38 6.74
CA ASN A 11 11.94 -9.87 5.39
C ASN A 11 11.44 -11.00 4.47
N VAL A 12 10.27 -10.79 3.86
CA VAL A 12 9.61 -11.76 2.99
C VAL A 12 9.36 -11.06 1.66
N ASP A 13 9.70 -11.74 0.56
CA ASP A 13 9.40 -11.25 -0.78
C ASP A 13 7.89 -10.97 -0.92
N PRO A 14 7.48 -9.72 -1.24
CA PRO A 14 6.08 -9.34 -1.44
C PRO A 14 5.36 -10.06 -2.60
N SER A 15 6.06 -10.83 -3.42
CA SER A 15 5.45 -11.71 -4.43
C SER A 15 4.80 -12.95 -3.80
N LEU A 16 5.20 -13.32 -2.59
CA LEU A 16 4.79 -14.56 -1.91
C LEU A 16 3.51 -14.42 -1.08
N TYR A 17 2.91 -13.23 -1.00
CA TYR A 17 1.67 -12.99 -0.28
C TYR A 17 0.81 -11.92 -0.94
N TYR A 18 -0.50 -11.99 -0.70
CA TYR A 18 -1.45 -11.01 -1.20
C TYR A 18 -1.62 -9.87 -0.20
N PHE A 19 -1.19 -8.67 -0.59
CA PHE A 19 -1.42 -7.44 0.15
C PHE A 19 -1.75 -6.32 -0.85
N ARG A 20 -3.05 -6.00 -0.96
CA ARG A 20 -3.60 -4.94 -1.81
C ARG A 20 -4.59 -4.10 -1.02
N THR A 21 -4.61 -2.80 -1.29
CA THR A 21 -5.47 -1.85 -0.57
C THR A 21 -6.02 -0.81 -1.54
N VAL A 22 -7.29 -0.41 -1.34
CA VAL A 22 -7.90 0.74 -2.00
C VAL A 22 -7.62 1.98 -1.15
N MET A 23 -7.15 3.05 -1.78
CA MET A 23 -6.88 4.31 -1.11
C MET A 23 -7.89 5.38 -1.54
N ARG A 24 -8.37 6.13 -0.56
CA ARG A 24 -9.21 7.32 -0.75
C ARG A 24 -8.50 8.49 -0.09
N PHE A 25 -8.44 9.61 -0.79
CA PHE A 25 -7.80 10.82 -0.31
C PHE A 25 -8.85 11.90 -0.04
N GLU A 26 -8.49 12.81 0.86
CA GLU A 26 -9.24 14.02 1.15
C GLU A 26 -8.23 15.15 1.41
N THR A 27 -8.35 16.24 0.67
CA THR A 27 -7.46 17.40 0.80
C THR A 27 -8.17 18.67 0.36
N ALA A 28 -7.82 19.79 0.99
CA ALA A 28 -8.22 21.13 0.57
C ALA A 28 -7.12 21.88 -0.20
N ASP A 29 -5.94 21.28 -0.37
CA ASP A 29 -4.81 21.88 -1.10
C ASP A 29 -5.08 21.82 -2.62
N PRO A 30 -5.21 22.98 -3.31
CA PRO A 30 -5.50 23.01 -4.74
C PRO A 30 -4.44 22.33 -5.61
N SER A 31 -3.19 22.25 -5.16
CA SER A 31 -2.09 21.63 -5.93
C SER A 31 -2.24 20.12 -6.09
N VAL A 32 -3.02 19.48 -5.23
CA VAL A 32 -3.24 18.03 -5.20
C VAL A 32 -4.72 17.65 -5.17
N ASP A 33 -5.62 18.57 -5.55
CA ASP A 33 -7.08 18.33 -5.55
C ASP A 33 -7.49 17.11 -6.40
N TRP A 34 -6.71 16.78 -7.44
CA TRP A 34 -6.96 15.61 -8.27
C TRP A 34 -7.05 14.31 -7.44
N LEU A 35 -6.32 14.20 -6.32
CA LEU A 35 -6.39 13.04 -5.42
C LEU A 35 -7.79 12.80 -4.84
N ASN A 36 -8.60 13.84 -4.67
CA ASN A 36 -9.98 13.72 -4.19
C ASN A 36 -10.89 12.98 -5.19
N ARG A 37 -10.46 12.89 -6.46
CA ARG A 37 -11.32 12.50 -7.60
C ARG A 37 -10.88 11.21 -8.29
N ILE A 38 -9.81 10.56 -7.81
CA ILE A 38 -9.31 9.30 -8.38
C ILE A 38 -9.72 8.08 -7.55
N LEU A 39 -9.68 6.91 -8.19
CA LEU A 39 -9.53 5.64 -7.50
C LEU A 39 -8.04 5.28 -7.48
N ALA A 40 -7.49 5.01 -6.29
CA ALA A 40 -6.12 4.54 -6.15
C ALA A 40 -6.05 3.13 -5.55
N LEU A 41 -5.13 2.33 -6.09
CA LEU A 41 -4.81 0.99 -5.60
C LEU A 41 -3.35 0.95 -5.16
N ALA A 42 -3.06 0.20 -4.11
CA ALA A 42 -1.70 0.00 -3.61
C ALA A 42 -1.30 -1.47 -3.56
N ARG A 43 -0.02 -1.74 -3.86
CA ARG A 43 0.67 -3.00 -3.51
C ARG A 43 1.42 -2.80 -2.21
N GLY A 44 1.13 -3.64 -1.21
CA GLY A 44 1.75 -3.55 0.11
C GLY A 44 2.94 -4.50 0.29
N GLN A 45 3.99 -3.98 0.91
CA GLN A 45 5.09 -4.74 1.47
C GLN A 45 5.14 -4.53 2.99
N ARG A 46 5.19 -5.62 3.75
CA ARG A 46 5.37 -5.55 5.20
C ARG A 46 6.86 -5.62 5.50
N GLU A 47 7.37 -4.57 6.13
CA GLU A 47 8.71 -4.52 6.70
C GLU A 47 8.62 -4.74 8.21
N ALA A 48 9.76 -4.89 8.88
CA ALA A 48 9.78 -5.18 10.32
C ALA A 48 9.02 -4.12 11.15
N ASN A 49 9.20 -2.83 10.80
CA ASN A 49 8.64 -1.69 11.53
C ASN A 49 7.83 -0.73 10.65
N ALA A 50 7.52 -1.11 9.41
CA ALA A 50 6.83 -0.24 8.46
C ALA A 50 5.99 -1.06 7.47
N VAL A 51 5.10 -0.35 6.77
CA VAL A 51 4.43 -0.86 5.58
C VAL A 51 4.83 0.05 4.43
N ARG A 52 5.45 -0.52 3.42
CA ARG A 52 5.72 0.17 2.17
C ARG A 52 4.55 -0.05 1.22
N LEU A 53 3.99 1.03 0.70
CA LEU A 53 2.88 1.01 -0.26
C LEU A 53 3.36 1.61 -1.58
N ASP A 54 3.42 0.80 -2.63
CA ASP A 54 3.54 1.33 -3.99
C ASP A 54 2.12 1.65 -4.48
N VAL A 55 1.82 2.92 -4.70
CA VAL A 55 0.47 3.45 -4.96
C VAL A 55 0.32 3.83 -6.44
N TYR A 56 -0.82 3.49 -7.02
CA TYR A 56 -1.15 3.70 -8.43
C TYR A 56 -2.53 4.33 -8.57
N GLU A 57 -2.64 5.33 -9.45
CA GLU A 57 -3.92 5.82 -9.96
C GLU A 57 -4.52 4.81 -10.96
N VAL A 58 -5.83 4.63 -10.92
CA VAL A 58 -6.58 3.87 -11.92
C VAL A 58 -7.06 4.82 -13.02
N THR A 59 -6.57 4.60 -14.24
CA THR A 59 -6.87 5.42 -15.45
C THR A 59 -7.77 4.68 -16.43
#